data_AF-A0AA96QTB8-F1
#
_entry.id   AF-A0AA96QTB8-F1
#
_cell.length_a   1.000
_cell.length_b   1.000
_cell.length_c   1.000
_cell.angle_alpha   90.00
_cell.angle_beta   90.00
_cell.angle_gamma   90.00
#
_symmetry.space_group_name_H-M   'P 1'
#
loop_
_entity.id
_entity.type
_entity.pdbx_description
1 polymer ?
#
loop_
_entity_poly.entity_id
_entity_poly.type
_entity_poly.pdbx_seq_one_letter_code
_entity_poly.pdbx_strand_id
1 'polypeptide(L)'
;MQKWVTDLAGHRSRPVLSKCLQLASAVLRSAVRNQLIGTNPCEGVRFPKLRKRDTEGQIISRDDFRIALLPAVPDRYRAVVTLAAGAGLRWGEAIGTRDDALDR
;
A
#
# COMPACT_ATOMS: atom_id res chain seq x y z
N MET A 1 -23.95 10.27 -0.20
CA MET A 1 -22.52 9.87 -0.27
C MET A 1 -21.65 10.46 0.83
N GLN A 2 -21.62 11.79 1.03
CA GLN A 2 -20.78 12.42 2.05
C GLN A 2 -21.00 11.86 3.48
N LYS A 3 -22.25 11.65 3.90
CA LYS A 3 -22.59 11.04 5.21
C LYS A 3 -21.91 9.68 5.41
N TRP A 4 -21.89 8.84 4.38
CA TRP A 4 -21.26 7.53 4.43
C TRP A 4 -19.74 7.62 4.58
N VAL A 5 -19.08 8.56 3.87
CA VAL A 5 -17.64 8.78 4.03
C VAL A 5 -17.30 9.31 5.43
N THR A 6 -18.11 10.20 5.98
CA THR A 6 -17.92 10.73 7.34
C THR A 6 -18.06 9.63 8.39
N ASP A 7 -19.07 8.77 8.28
CA ASP A 7 -19.28 7.64 9.18
C ASP A 7 -18.14 6.61 9.10
N LEU A 8 -17.73 6.25 7.88
CA LEU A 8 -16.63 5.33 7.65
C LEU A 8 -15.31 5.88 8.22
N ALA A 9 -15.12 7.20 8.18
CA ALA A 9 -13.94 7.86 8.73
C ALA A 9 -13.85 7.79 10.26
N GLY A 10 -14.96 7.56 10.96
CA GLY A 10 -14.96 7.29 12.40
C GLY A 10 -14.30 5.95 12.76
N HIS A 11 -14.29 4.99 11.83
CA HIS A 11 -13.97 3.59 12.11
C HIS A 11 -12.81 3.03 11.26
N ARG A 12 -12.39 3.73 10.19
CA ARG A 12 -11.40 3.24 9.22
C ARG A 12 -10.27 4.24 9.00
N SER A 13 -9.09 3.71 8.62
CA SER A 13 -7.94 4.53 8.23
C SER A 13 -8.14 5.18 6.86
N ARG A 14 -7.47 6.30 6.62
CA ARG A 14 -7.57 7.04 5.35
C ARG A 14 -7.21 6.23 4.09
N PRO A 15 -6.19 5.35 4.09
CA PRO A 15 -5.94 4.47 2.95
C PRO A 15 -7.16 3.60 2.62
N VAL A 16 -7.80 3.03 3.64
CA VAL A 16 -9.02 2.23 3.48
C VAL A 16 -10.16 3.10 2.95
N LEU A 17 -10.40 4.28 3.52
CA LEU A 17 -11.41 5.23 3.04
C LEU A 17 -11.22 5.59 1.57
N SER A 18 -9.98 5.89 1.18
CA SER A 18 -9.62 6.24 -0.19
C SER A 18 -9.96 5.10 -1.15
N LYS A 19 -9.65 3.86 -0.76
CA LYS A 19 -9.98 2.68 -1.55
C LYS A 19 -11.46 2.39 -1.64
N CYS A 20 -12.19 2.50 -0.53
CA CYS A 20 -13.65 2.37 -0.53
C CYS A 20 -14.31 3.40 -1.47
N LEU A 21 -13.88 4.67 -1.41
CA LEU A 21 -14.41 5.71 -2.30
C LEU A 21 -14.00 5.49 -3.76
N GLN A 22 -12.77 5.05 -4.02
CA GLN A 22 -12.30 4.73 -5.37
C GLN A 22 -13.15 3.63 -6.02
N LEU A 23 -13.43 2.55 -5.27
CA LEU A 23 -14.25 1.44 -5.73
C LEU A 23 -15.70 1.87 -5.94
N ALA A 24 -16.31 2.56 -4.97
CA ALA A 24 -17.69 3.05 -5.08
C ALA A 24 -17.85 3.98 -6.31
N SER A 25 -16.91 4.90 -6.49
CA SER A 25 -16.90 5.80 -7.65
C SER A 25 -16.72 5.05 -8.97
N ALA A 26 -15.95 3.97 -9.01
CA ALA A 26 -15.78 3.15 -10.22
C ALA A 26 -17.08 2.43 -10.61
N VAL A 27 -17.79 1.86 -9.63
CA VAL A 27 -19.09 1.21 -9.83
C VAL A 27 -20.13 2.24 -10.31
N LEU A 28 -20.22 3.39 -9.66
CA LEU A 28 -21.19 4.44 -10.02
C LEU A 28 -20.87 5.08 -11.37
N ARG A 29 -19.60 5.22 -11.75
CA ARG A 29 -19.21 5.58 -13.13
C ARG A 29 -19.73 4.57 -14.15
N SER A 30 -19.74 3.28 -13.82
CA SER A 30 -20.34 2.28 -14.70
C SER A 30 -21.86 2.45 -14.81
N ALA A 31 -22.54 2.76 -13.70
CA ALA A 31 -23.97 3.02 -13.71
C ALA A 31 -24.34 4.27 -14.55
N VAL A 32 -23.54 5.34 -14.49
CA VAL A 32 -23.70 6.52 -15.35
C VAL A 32 -23.50 6.16 -16.82
N ARG A 33 -22.45 5.40 -17.18
CA ARG A 33 -22.22 4.96 -18.57
C ARG A 33 -23.38 4.14 -19.13
N ASN A 34 -24.01 3.33 -18.28
CA ASN A 34 -25.17 2.52 -18.63
C ASN A 34 -26.50 3.29 -18.49
N GLN A 35 -26.45 4.62 -18.30
CA GLN A 35 -27.61 5.51 -18.17
C GLN A 35 -28.60 5.11 -17.05
N LEU A 36 -28.13 4.35 -16.04
CA LEU A 36 -28.95 3.96 -14.89
C LEU A 36 -29.13 5.11 -13.90
N ILE A 37 -28.17 6.04 -13.88
CA ILE A 37 -28.19 7.27 -13.08
C ILE A 37 -27.60 8.41 -13.92
N GLY A 38 -28.06 9.64 -13.69
CA GLY A 38 -27.64 10.80 -14.49
C GLY A 38 -26.23 11.32 -14.15
N THR A 39 -25.78 11.17 -12.90
CA THR A 39 -24.48 11.68 -12.43
C THR A 39 -23.90 10.76 -11.36
N ASN A 40 -22.58 10.85 -11.15
CA ASN A 40 -21.91 10.06 -10.12
C ASN A 40 -21.96 10.79 -8.76
N PRO A 41 -22.66 10.27 -7.74
CA PRO A 41 -22.78 10.93 -6.44
C PRO A 41 -21.47 10.91 -5.62
N CYS A 42 -20.41 10.25 -6.11
CA CYS A 42 -19.07 10.32 -5.54
C CYS A 42 -18.29 11.56 -5.97
N GLU A 43 -18.73 12.28 -7.00
CA GLU A 43 -18.08 13.51 -7.43
C GLU A 43 -18.25 14.59 -6.36
N GLY A 44 -17.16 15.30 -6.05
CA GLY A 44 -17.15 16.35 -5.02
C GLY A 44 -17.16 15.87 -3.57
N VAL A 45 -17.09 14.55 -3.31
CA VAL A 45 -16.99 14.03 -1.94
C VAL A 45 -15.67 14.45 -1.30
N ARG A 46 -15.76 15.11 -0.15
CA ARG A 46 -14.59 15.62 0.58
C ARG A 46 -14.12 14.62 1.61
N PHE A 47 -12.80 14.39 1.63
CA PHE A 47 -12.17 13.64 2.70
C PHE A 47 -12.14 14.47 3.98
N PRO A 48 -12.44 13.88 5.15
CA PRO A 48 -12.23 14.55 6.42
C PRO A 48 -10.74 14.90 6.60
N LYS A 49 -10.47 16.07 7.20
CA LYS A 49 -9.11 16.52 7.54
C LYS A 49 -8.51 15.56 8.58
N LEU A 50 -7.27 15.12 8.35
CA LEU A 50 -6.62 14.15 9.23
C LEU A 50 -5.78 14.81 10.32
N ARG A 51 -5.73 14.15 11.48
CA ARG A 51 -4.56 14.21 12.37
C ARG A 51 -3.40 13.51 11.65
N LYS A 52 -2.24 14.17 11.54
CA LYS A 52 -0.99 13.51 11.08
C LYS A 52 -0.85 12.21 11.88
N ARG A 53 -0.87 11.08 11.20
CA ARG A 53 -0.39 9.82 11.78
C ARG A 53 0.97 9.54 11.17
N ASP A 54 1.86 9.09 12.03
CA ASP A 54 3.24 8.71 11.77
C ASP A 54 3.27 7.52 10.81
N THR A 55 3.14 7.80 9.53
CA THR A 55 3.42 6.84 8.46
C THR A 55 4.42 7.48 7.51
N GLU A 56 5.44 8.10 8.09
CA GLU A 56 6.73 8.12 7.40
C GLU A 56 7.26 6.70 7.52
N GLY A 57 7.21 5.96 6.41
CA GLY A 57 7.87 4.66 6.35
C GLY A 57 9.33 4.89 6.74
N GLN A 58 9.76 4.27 7.83
CA GLN A 58 11.13 4.41 8.30
C GLN A 58 12.06 3.83 7.24
N ILE A 59 12.85 4.69 6.60
CA ILE A 59 13.84 4.27 5.64
C ILE A 59 15.04 3.76 6.43
N ILE A 60 15.39 2.50 6.22
CA ILE A 60 16.57 1.89 6.86
C ILE A 60 17.80 2.34 6.07
N SER A 61 18.77 2.95 6.76
CA SER A 61 20.04 3.33 6.13
C SER A 61 20.87 2.08 5.79
N ARG A 62 21.81 2.22 4.87
CA ARG A 62 22.73 1.10 4.52
C ARG A 62 23.56 0.64 5.71
N ASP A 63 23.88 1.57 6.61
CA ASP A 63 24.70 1.28 7.80
C ASP A 63 23.86 0.57 8.86
N ASP A 64 22.64 1.04 9.15
CA ASP A 64 21.72 0.37 10.06
C ASP A 64 21.39 -1.05 9.56
N PHE A 65 21.23 -1.21 8.24
CA PHE A 65 21.01 -2.51 7.63
C PHE A 65 22.17 -3.48 7.91
N ARG A 66 23.41 -3.03 7.72
CA ARG A 66 24.60 -3.88 7.87
C ARG A 66 24.96 -4.15 9.33
N ILE A 67 24.85 -3.15 10.19
CA ILE A 67 25.38 -3.19 11.56
C ILE A 67 24.33 -3.72 12.54
N ALA A 68 23.04 -3.39 12.33
CA ALA A 68 21.98 -3.76 13.27
C ALA A 68 21.05 -4.84 12.71
N LEU A 69 20.52 -4.65 11.50
CA LEU A 69 19.48 -5.53 10.97
C LEU A 69 20.03 -6.91 10.57
N LEU A 70 21.00 -6.95 9.66
CA LEU A 70 21.49 -8.21 9.08
C LEU A 70 22.06 -9.19 10.13
N PRO A 71 22.81 -8.75 11.17
CA PRO A 71 23.25 -9.64 12.23
C PRO A 71 22.11 -10.25 13.05
N ALA A 72 21.02 -9.50 13.26
CA ALA A 72 19.84 -9.94 13.99
C ALA A 72 18.93 -10.88 13.18
N VAL A 73 19.08 -10.94 11.85
CA VAL A 73 18.32 -11.86 11.00
C VAL A 73 18.81 -13.30 11.19
N PRO A 74 17.91 -14.26 11.45
CA PRO A 74 18.26 -15.69 11.48
C PRO A 74 18.92 -16.13 10.18
N ASP A 75 19.94 -17.01 10.26
CA ASP A 75 20.74 -17.43 9.10
C ASP A 75 19.91 -17.87 7.89
N ARG A 76 18.83 -18.62 8.15
CA ARG A 76 17.90 -19.10 7.11
C ARG A 76 17.26 -18.00 6.25
N TYR A 77 17.20 -16.76 6.74
CA TYR A 77 16.58 -15.62 6.04
C TYR A 77 17.60 -14.58 5.57
N ARG A 78 18.88 -14.69 5.95
CA ARG A 78 19.89 -13.70 5.59
C ARG A 78 20.01 -13.50 4.08
N ALA A 79 20.01 -14.60 3.32
CA ALA A 79 20.08 -14.54 1.85
C ALA A 79 18.95 -13.68 1.24
N VAL A 80 17.69 -13.93 1.63
CA VAL A 80 16.52 -13.16 1.13
C VAL A 80 16.58 -11.70 1.55
N VAL A 81 16.98 -11.41 2.79
CA VAL A 81 17.05 -10.04 3.31
C VAL A 81 18.18 -9.25 2.64
N THR A 82 19.34 -9.87 2.44
CA THR A 82 20.47 -9.28 1.71
C THR A 82 20.11 -9.06 0.25
N LEU A 83 19.45 -10.01 -0.41
CA LEU A 83 19.01 -9.88 -1.80
C LEU A 83 18.00 -8.73 -1.96
N ALA A 84 16.97 -8.67 -1.12
CA ALA A 84 15.97 -7.61 -1.17
C ALA A 84 16.58 -6.22 -0.94
N ALA A 85 17.48 -6.08 0.03
CA ALA A 85 18.14 -4.81 0.33
C ALA A 85 19.20 -4.41 -0.72
N GLY A 86 19.89 -5.39 -1.32
CA GLY A 86 20.98 -5.17 -2.27
C GLY A 86 20.50 -4.91 -3.70
N ALA A 87 19.49 -5.65 -4.15
CA ALA A 87 18.97 -5.59 -5.52
C ALA A 87 17.67 -4.78 -5.66
N GLY A 88 17.09 -4.32 -4.54
CA GLY A 88 15.86 -3.51 -4.55
C GLY A 88 14.61 -4.30 -4.94
N LEU A 89 14.64 -5.62 -4.78
CA LEU A 89 13.53 -6.51 -5.13
C LEU A 89 12.36 -6.33 -4.17
N ARG A 90 11.13 -6.42 -4.70
CA ARG A 90 9.93 -6.56 -3.88
C ARG A 90 9.94 -7.91 -3.18
N TRP A 91 9.25 -8.00 -2.04
CA TRP A 91 9.13 -9.26 -1.29
C TRP A 91 8.77 -10.47 -2.16
N GLY A 92 7.79 -10.32 -3.06
CA GLY A 92 7.37 -11.39 -3.97
C GLY A 92 8.42 -11.78 -5.01
N GLU A 93 9.27 -10.84 -5.43
CA GLU A 93 10.35 -11.09 -6.37
C GLU A 93 11.51 -11.82 -5.65
N ALA A 94 11.87 -11.38 -4.45
CA ALA A 94 12.97 -11.95 -3.66
C ALA A 94 12.71 -13.40 -3.20
N ILE A 95 11.48 -13.72 -2.79
CA ILE A 95 11.13 -15.11 -2.40
C ILE A 95 10.89 -16.02 -3.62
N GLY A 96 10.63 -15.42 -4.78
CA GLY A 96 10.39 -16.13 -6.04
C GLY A 96 11.68 -16.43 -6.81
N THR A 97 12.82 -15.93 -6.35
CA THR A 97 14.13 -16.15 -6.98
C THR A 97 14.50 -17.63 -7.00
N ARG A 98 14.93 -18.10 -8.17
CA ARG A 98 15.36 -19.47 -8.44
C ARG A 98 16.85 -19.49 -8.81
N ASP A 99 17.44 -20.67 -8.84
CA ASP A 99 18.86 -20.86 -9.13
C ASP A 99 19.24 -20.48 -10.56
N ASP A 100 18.35 -20.70 -11.52
CA ASP A 100 18.48 -20.30 -12.93
C ASP A 100 18.53 -18.78 -13.16
N ALA A 101 18.09 -18.00 -12.17
CA ALA A 101 18.15 -16.53 -12.20
C ALA A 101 19.49 -15.98 -11.67
N LEU A 102 20.43 -16.85 -11.25
CA LEU A 102 21.73 -16.47 -10.72
C LEU A 102 22.84 -16.86 -11.71
N ASP A 103 23.55 -15.86 -12.22
CA ASP A 103 24.78 -16.10 -12.98
C ASP A 103 25.86 -16.69 -12.05
N ARG A 104 26.56 -17.72 -12.53
CA ARG A 104 27.68 -18.39 -11.83
C ARG A 104 29.04 -17.96 -12.36
#